data_AF-A0A958K7X6-F1
#
_entry.id   AF-A0A958K7X6-F1
#
_cell.length_a   1.000
_cell.length_b   1.000
_cell.length_c   1.000
_cell.angle_alpha   90.00
_cell.angle_beta   90.00
_cell.angle_gamma   90.00
#
_symmetry.space_group_name_H-M   'P 1'
#
loop_
_entity.id
_entity.type
_entity.pdbx_description
1 polymer ?
#
loop_
_entity_poly.entity_id
_entity_poly.type
_entity_poly.pdbx_seq_one_letter_code
_entity_poly.pdbx_strand_id
1 'polypeptide(L)'
;TFNRTVSANLGMSYSIANVLIEAGISNIARWLPQSMSNNEIHDRLRNKMIRPTSIPQTLEDLHLEHAVCREALRLSLEHHRSLAVGLRGVQRRKGIADIFSQQSSSDNIVDMMGLDLVIGSGGVLSHAPDRKSAALMLLDGFALEGVTQLTVDSIFMLPHLGVFSSVHPQAAEDVLFRDCLVHLGYGIVPIYPAKFSGADLAEVRICGRNVGSIRVGEVAIVETEVGQKEILEVHPCHRSIDVGAGKGVVLEREIITGECGLFLDGRNRPIHFESSVELQAEKQRLILESLEIAH
;
A
#
# COMPACT_ATOMS: atom_id res chain seq x y z
N THR A 1 7.14 5.65 -21.48
CA THR A 1 5.94 6.52 -21.46
C THR A 1 5.61 6.84 -20.02
N PHE A 2 5.28 8.09 -19.71
CA PHE A 2 4.90 8.52 -18.36
C PHE A 2 3.37 8.70 -18.31
N ASN A 3 2.69 8.00 -17.40
CA ASN A 3 1.25 8.10 -17.22
C ASN A 3 0.95 8.75 -15.87
N ARG A 4 0.18 9.85 -15.87
CA ARG A 4 -0.25 10.54 -14.65
C ARG A 4 -1.76 10.73 -14.69
N THR A 5 -2.42 10.41 -13.58
CA THR A 5 -3.82 10.74 -13.35
C THR A 5 -3.96 11.45 -12.01
N VAL A 6 -5.08 12.15 -11.81
CA VAL A 6 -5.40 12.80 -10.55
C VAL A 6 -6.86 12.49 -10.21
N SER A 7 -7.07 11.90 -9.03
CA SER A 7 -8.41 11.62 -8.49
C SER A 7 -8.81 12.71 -7.50
N ALA A 8 -9.17 13.89 -8.03
CA ALA A 8 -9.48 15.07 -7.19
C ALA A 8 -10.67 14.87 -6.23
N ASN A 9 -11.54 13.88 -6.50
CA ASN A 9 -12.73 13.59 -5.72
C ASN A 9 -12.49 12.61 -4.55
N LEU A 10 -11.28 12.05 -4.41
CA LEU A 10 -10.95 11.04 -3.41
C LEU A 10 -9.95 11.60 -2.37
N GLY A 11 -10.38 12.62 -1.64
CA GLY A 11 -9.55 13.33 -0.65
C GLY A 11 -9.98 13.07 0.80
N MET A 12 -9.04 13.18 1.73
CA MET A 12 -9.26 12.95 3.18
C MET A 12 -9.90 14.13 3.94
N SER A 13 -10.11 15.26 3.28
CA SER A 13 -10.63 16.48 3.89
C SER A 13 -12.01 16.81 3.31
N TYR A 14 -12.09 17.80 2.40
CA TYR A 14 -13.35 18.25 1.81
C TYR A 14 -14.12 17.17 1.04
N SER A 15 -13.43 16.13 0.56
CA SER A 15 -14.00 15.06 -0.25
C SER A 15 -14.09 13.71 0.48
N ILE A 16 -13.94 13.70 1.81
CA ILE A 16 -13.94 12.44 2.58
C ILE A 16 -15.29 11.71 2.46
N ALA A 17 -16.39 12.46 2.32
CA ALA A 17 -17.71 11.88 2.08
C ALA A 17 -17.84 11.24 0.69
N ASN A 18 -17.09 11.70 -0.32
CA ASN A 18 -17.07 11.04 -1.63
C ASN A 18 -16.38 9.68 -1.52
N VAL A 19 -15.29 9.58 -0.74
CA VAL A 19 -14.66 8.29 -0.44
C VAL A 19 -15.66 7.36 0.25
N LEU A 20 -16.42 7.87 1.23
CA LEU A 20 -17.48 7.10 1.89
C LEU A 20 -18.55 6.59 0.91
N ILE A 21 -19.00 7.44 -0.01
CA ILE A 21 -20.02 7.07 -1.01
C ILE A 21 -19.49 6.02 -1.99
N GLU A 22 -18.27 6.21 -2.51
CA GLU A 22 -17.68 5.33 -3.53
C GLU A 22 -17.20 4.00 -2.94
N ALA A 23 -16.58 4.02 -1.75
CA ALA A 23 -16.12 2.81 -1.07
C ALA A 23 -17.29 2.04 -0.46
N GLY A 24 -18.26 2.75 0.12
CA GLY A 24 -19.30 2.18 0.96
C GLY A 24 -18.81 1.84 2.37
N ILE A 25 -19.73 1.92 3.34
CA ILE A 25 -19.43 1.75 4.77
C ILE A 25 -18.76 0.41 5.06
N SER A 26 -19.22 -0.69 4.46
CA SER A 26 -18.68 -2.03 4.72
C SER A 26 -17.19 -2.16 4.34
N ASN A 27 -16.75 -1.50 3.26
CA ASN A 27 -15.35 -1.52 2.84
C ASN A 27 -14.46 -0.63 3.72
N ILE A 28 -15.03 0.38 4.39
CA ILE A 28 -14.31 1.18 5.39
C ILE A 28 -14.23 0.40 6.70
N ALA A 29 -15.35 -0.15 7.16
CA ALA A 29 -15.47 -0.82 8.45
C ALA A 29 -14.53 -2.04 8.60
N ARG A 30 -14.26 -2.78 7.50
CA ARG A 30 -13.36 -3.96 7.52
C ARG A 30 -11.92 -3.68 7.96
N TRP A 31 -11.53 -2.40 7.99
CA TRP A 31 -10.20 -1.93 8.36
C TRP A 31 -10.11 -1.42 9.81
N LEU A 32 -11.24 -1.33 10.52
CA LEU A 32 -11.28 -0.85 11.90
C LEU A 32 -10.90 -1.98 12.86
N PRO A 33 -10.03 -1.73 13.86
CA PRO A 33 -9.72 -2.70 14.90
C PRO A 33 -10.76 -2.74 16.03
N GLN A 34 -11.79 -1.90 15.96
CA GLN A 34 -12.94 -1.91 16.88
C GLN A 34 -14.26 -1.93 16.12
N SER A 35 -15.31 -2.43 16.77
CA SER A 35 -16.66 -2.35 16.22
C SER A 35 -17.14 -0.89 16.25
N MET A 36 -17.64 -0.41 15.12
CA MET A 36 -18.22 0.92 14.99
C MET A 36 -19.52 0.80 14.19
N SER A 37 -20.59 1.41 14.68
CA SER A 37 -21.88 1.33 13.98
C SER A 37 -21.85 2.12 12.66
N ASN A 38 -22.66 1.73 11.69
CA ASN A 38 -22.75 2.44 10.41
C ASN A 38 -23.11 3.93 10.58
N ASN A 39 -24.01 4.23 11.53
CA ASN A 39 -24.40 5.61 11.83
C ASN A 39 -23.23 6.40 12.42
N GLU A 40 -22.45 5.77 13.28
CA GLU A 40 -21.28 6.41 13.89
C GLU A 40 -20.18 6.69 12.87
N ILE A 41 -19.85 5.73 12.00
CA ILE A 41 -18.92 5.93 10.88
C ILE A 41 -19.38 7.13 10.02
N HIS A 42 -20.66 7.13 9.64
CA HIS A 42 -21.23 8.17 8.80
C HIS A 42 -21.18 9.55 9.46
N ASP A 43 -21.58 9.65 10.72
CA ASP A 43 -21.64 10.93 11.44
C ASP A 43 -20.24 11.50 11.71
N ARG A 44 -19.28 10.66 12.11
CA ARG A 44 -17.87 11.06 12.29
C ARG A 44 -17.26 11.56 10.99
N LEU A 45 -17.44 10.86 9.87
CA LEU A 45 -16.90 11.27 8.57
C LEU A 45 -17.57 12.55 8.03
N ARG A 46 -18.87 12.75 8.24
CA ARG A 46 -19.56 14.00 7.87
C ARG A 46 -19.09 15.18 8.71
N ASN A 47 -18.86 14.96 10.00
CA ASN A 47 -18.30 15.98 10.88
C ASN A 47 -16.88 16.38 10.43
N LYS A 48 -16.05 15.40 10.05
CA LYS A 48 -14.73 15.64 9.45
C LYS A 48 -14.83 16.45 8.15
N MET A 49 -15.79 16.15 7.28
CA MET A 49 -16.02 16.91 6.05
C MET A 49 -16.38 18.39 6.33
N ILE A 50 -17.21 18.65 7.34
CA ILE A 50 -17.60 20.02 7.75
C ILE A 50 -16.42 20.76 8.41
N ARG A 51 -15.53 20.04 9.09
CA ARG A 51 -14.34 20.57 9.77
C ARG A 51 -13.06 19.91 9.23
N PRO A 52 -12.70 20.17 7.97
CA PRO A 52 -11.69 19.41 7.22
C PRO A 52 -10.27 19.46 7.81
N THR A 53 -9.99 20.46 8.64
CA THR A 53 -8.70 20.67 9.31
C THR A 53 -8.67 20.17 10.75
N SER A 54 -9.75 19.54 11.24
CA SER A 54 -9.71 18.89 12.56
C SER A 54 -8.75 17.71 12.52
N ILE A 55 -8.05 17.48 13.63
CA ILE A 55 -7.25 16.27 13.83
C ILE A 55 -8.07 15.24 14.62
N PRO A 56 -7.76 13.93 14.50
CA PRO A 56 -8.34 12.91 15.37
C PRO A 56 -8.20 13.27 16.84
N GLN A 57 -9.28 13.15 17.61
CA GLN A 57 -9.27 13.43 19.06
C GLN A 57 -9.22 12.15 19.90
N THR A 58 -9.61 11.01 19.31
CA THR A 58 -9.52 9.68 19.92
C THR A 58 -8.79 8.70 19.00
N LEU A 59 -8.35 7.56 19.54
CA LEU A 59 -7.80 6.47 18.72
C LEU A 59 -8.84 5.94 17.73
N GLU A 60 -10.12 5.94 18.08
CA GLU A 60 -11.19 5.50 17.18
C GLU A 60 -11.33 6.42 15.96
N ASP A 61 -11.22 7.74 16.16
CA ASP A 61 -11.19 8.72 15.06
C ASP A 61 -9.97 8.48 14.17
N LEU A 62 -8.81 8.23 14.77
CA LEU A 62 -7.57 7.97 14.06
C LEU A 62 -7.69 6.71 13.20
N HIS A 63 -8.17 5.61 13.78
CA HIS A 63 -8.40 4.35 13.06
C HIS A 63 -9.41 4.52 11.92
N LEU A 64 -10.45 5.34 12.13
CA LEU A 64 -11.42 5.65 11.10
C LEU A 64 -10.81 6.45 9.94
N GLU A 65 -9.99 7.47 10.24
CA GLU A 65 -9.27 8.21 9.19
C GLU A 65 -8.27 7.32 8.44
N HIS A 66 -7.58 6.40 9.14
CA HIS A 66 -6.69 5.43 8.49
C HIS A 66 -7.46 4.44 7.59
N ALA A 67 -8.61 3.94 8.05
CA ALA A 67 -9.49 3.07 7.26
C ALA A 67 -9.97 3.75 5.98
N VAL A 68 -10.38 5.02 6.07
CA VAL A 68 -10.79 5.79 4.89
C VAL A 68 -9.60 6.10 3.97
N CYS A 69 -8.40 6.32 4.52
CA CYS A 69 -7.19 6.51 3.71
C CYS A 69 -6.91 5.29 2.82
N ARG A 70 -6.98 4.07 3.39
CA ARG A 70 -6.83 2.82 2.63
C ARG A 70 -7.81 2.74 1.46
N GLU A 71 -9.08 3.08 1.69
CA GLU A 71 -10.09 3.06 0.64
C GLU A 71 -9.91 4.17 -0.40
N ALA A 72 -9.49 5.37 0.00
CA ALA A 72 -9.17 6.45 -0.91
C ALA A 72 -8.01 6.08 -1.85
N LEU A 73 -6.96 5.44 -1.32
CA LEU A 73 -5.84 4.93 -2.09
C LEU A 73 -6.27 3.83 -3.06
N ARG A 74 -7.08 2.86 -2.59
CA ARG A 74 -7.61 1.76 -3.41
C ARG A 74 -8.41 2.27 -4.60
N LEU A 75 -9.40 3.12 -4.33
CA LEU A 75 -10.24 3.74 -5.36
C LEU A 75 -9.42 4.61 -6.32
N SER A 76 -8.42 5.33 -5.81
CA SER A 76 -7.54 6.14 -6.65
C SER A 76 -6.71 5.31 -7.62
N LEU A 77 -6.20 4.15 -7.17
CA LEU A 77 -5.47 3.21 -8.03
C LEU A 77 -6.38 2.53 -9.05
N GLU A 78 -7.60 2.13 -8.65
CA GLU A 78 -8.60 1.59 -9.57
C GLU A 78 -8.96 2.61 -10.66
N HIS A 79 -9.17 3.87 -10.27
CA HIS A 79 -9.40 4.96 -11.21
C HIS A 79 -8.19 5.16 -12.15
N HIS A 80 -6.96 5.18 -11.61
CA HIS A 80 -5.74 5.27 -12.41
C HIS A 80 -5.66 4.15 -13.45
N ARG A 81 -5.88 2.89 -13.06
CA ARG A 81 -5.88 1.74 -13.97
C ARG A 81 -6.92 1.85 -15.08
N SER A 82 -8.11 2.36 -14.77
CA SER A 82 -9.17 2.52 -15.79
C SER A 82 -8.83 3.58 -16.85
N LEU A 83 -7.98 4.56 -16.50
CA LEU A 83 -7.53 5.62 -17.40
C LEU A 83 -6.19 5.29 -18.10
N ALA A 84 -5.30 4.57 -17.41
CA ALA A 84 -3.98 4.16 -17.89
C ALA A 84 -4.08 2.93 -18.81
N VAL A 85 -4.89 3.05 -19.87
CA VAL A 85 -5.05 2.04 -20.92
C VAL A 85 -4.24 2.43 -22.16
N GLY A 86 -3.72 1.43 -22.87
CA GLY A 86 -3.07 1.67 -24.16
C GLY A 86 -4.02 2.36 -25.15
N LEU A 87 -3.47 3.10 -26.14
CA LEU A 87 -4.25 3.76 -27.19
C LEU A 87 -5.19 2.76 -27.90
N ARG A 88 -6.48 2.78 -27.56
CA ARG A 88 -7.53 2.07 -28.31
C ARG A 88 -7.71 2.77 -29.66
N GLY A 89 -7.19 2.20 -30.74
CA GLY A 89 -7.44 2.73 -32.10
C GLY A 89 -6.33 2.50 -33.12
N VAL A 90 -5.12 2.13 -32.72
CA VAL A 90 -4.13 1.65 -33.69
C VAL A 90 -4.54 0.24 -34.10
N GLN A 91 -4.94 0.04 -35.36
CA GLN A 91 -5.11 -1.29 -35.94
C GLN A 91 -3.80 -2.07 -35.80
N ARG A 92 -3.61 -2.78 -34.69
CA ARG A 92 -2.70 -3.92 -34.66
C ARG A 92 -3.26 -4.89 -35.69
N ARG A 93 -2.48 -5.20 -36.74
CA ARG A 93 -2.82 -6.26 -37.71
C ARG A 93 -2.95 -7.56 -36.90
N LYS A 94 -4.19 -7.91 -36.54
CA LYS A 94 -4.49 -9.12 -35.78
C LYS A 94 -4.27 -10.32 -36.69
N GLY A 95 -3.37 -11.22 -36.30
CA GLY A 95 -3.22 -12.52 -36.95
C GLY A 95 -4.32 -13.48 -36.49
N ILE A 96 -4.48 -14.61 -37.18
CA ILE A 96 -5.41 -15.68 -36.79
C ILE A 96 -5.11 -16.18 -35.36
N ALA A 97 -3.86 -16.09 -34.91
CA ALA A 97 -3.42 -16.46 -33.56
C ALA A 97 -4.01 -15.57 -32.44
N ASP A 98 -4.25 -14.28 -32.68
CA ASP A 98 -4.77 -13.33 -31.68
C ASP A 98 -6.26 -13.56 -31.37
N ILE A 99 -6.95 -14.32 -32.21
CA ILE A 99 -8.37 -14.68 -32.01
C ILE A 99 -8.49 -15.79 -30.95
N PHE A 100 -7.50 -16.67 -30.84
CA PHE A 100 -7.50 -17.77 -29.88
C PHE A 100 -6.99 -17.38 -28.49
N SER A 101 -6.28 -16.25 -28.36
CA SER A 101 -5.79 -15.72 -27.06
C SER A 101 -6.80 -14.83 -26.34
N GLN A 102 -8.10 -14.98 -26.63
CA GLN A 102 -9.22 -14.20 -26.05
C GLN A 102 -9.48 -14.49 -24.55
N GLN A 103 -8.44 -14.59 -23.73
CA GLN A 103 -8.54 -14.47 -22.28
C GLN A 103 -8.23 -13.03 -21.88
N SER A 104 -9.27 -12.18 -21.91
CA SER A 104 -9.48 -11.04 -21.00
C SER A 104 -8.25 -10.30 -20.44
N SER A 105 -7.24 -9.98 -21.24
CA SER A 105 -6.25 -8.97 -20.85
C SER A 105 -6.75 -7.65 -21.41
N SER A 106 -7.55 -6.94 -20.62
CA SER A 106 -7.49 -5.48 -20.69
C SER A 106 -6.00 -5.14 -20.51
N ASP A 107 -5.34 -4.57 -21.52
CA ASP A 107 -3.94 -4.13 -21.45
C ASP A 107 -3.80 -3.09 -20.33
N ASN A 108 -3.72 -3.56 -19.09
CA ASN A 108 -3.56 -2.78 -17.88
C ASN A 108 -2.06 -2.46 -17.84
N ILE A 109 -1.71 -1.20 -18.08
CA ILE A 109 -0.30 -0.77 -18.14
C ILE A 109 0.37 -0.88 -16.75
N VAL A 110 -0.43 -0.97 -15.70
CA VAL A 110 0.02 -1.01 -14.30
C VAL A 110 0.31 -2.46 -13.90
N ASP A 111 1.58 -2.84 -13.93
CA ASP A 111 2.09 -4.07 -13.33
C ASP A 111 2.41 -3.80 -11.84
N MET A 112 1.65 -4.44 -10.94
CA MET A 112 1.87 -4.28 -9.50
C MET A 112 3.07 -5.04 -8.99
N MET A 113 3.36 -6.20 -9.57
CA MET A 113 4.50 -7.02 -9.18
C MET A 113 5.83 -6.32 -9.51
N GLY A 114 5.82 -5.51 -10.57
CA GLY A 114 6.92 -4.63 -10.96
C GLY A 114 6.92 -3.23 -10.32
N LEU A 115 6.07 -2.96 -9.32
CA LEU A 115 6.02 -1.63 -8.67
C LEU A 115 7.15 -1.50 -7.64
N ASP A 116 8.17 -0.72 -7.99
CA ASP A 116 9.39 -0.60 -7.18
C ASP A 116 9.30 0.35 -5.99
N LEU A 117 8.52 1.43 -6.10
CA LEU A 117 8.49 2.51 -5.12
C LEU A 117 7.09 3.11 -4.99
N VAL A 118 6.67 3.30 -3.74
CA VAL A 118 5.51 4.09 -3.36
C VAL A 118 5.94 5.22 -2.45
N ILE A 119 5.53 6.44 -2.81
CA ILE A 119 5.70 7.64 -1.98
C ILE A 119 4.33 8.07 -1.47
N GLY A 120 4.09 7.94 -0.17
CA GLY A 120 2.91 8.45 0.51
C GLY A 120 3.05 9.92 0.86
N SER A 121 2.05 10.74 0.53
CA SER A 121 2.01 12.16 0.90
C SER A 121 0.57 12.57 1.24
N GLY A 122 0.42 13.66 1.99
CA GLY A 122 -0.86 14.15 2.50
C GLY A 122 -0.97 13.97 4.00
N GLY A 123 -1.76 14.83 4.66
CA GLY A 123 -1.75 14.97 6.12
C GLY A 123 -1.87 13.66 6.90
N VAL A 124 -2.72 12.72 6.46
CA VAL A 124 -2.91 11.42 7.15
C VAL A 124 -1.67 10.52 7.06
N LEU A 125 -0.93 10.55 5.94
CA LEU A 125 0.29 9.75 5.76
C LEU A 125 1.53 10.45 6.35
N SER A 126 1.64 11.76 6.12
CA SER A 126 2.75 12.59 6.58
C SER A 126 2.82 12.69 8.11
N HIS A 127 1.66 12.80 8.75
CA HIS A 127 1.52 13.02 10.19
C HIS A 127 0.87 11.84 10.94
N ALA A 128 0.91 10.63 10.35
CA ALA A 128 0.56 9.42 11.10
C ALA A 128 1.39 9.38 12.40
N PRO A 129 0.78 9.10 13.57
CA PRO A 129 1.49 9.11 14.86
C PRO A 129 2.69 8.18 14.92
N ASP A 130 2.63 7.10 14.13
CA ASP A 130 3.71 6.15 13.95
C ASP A 130 3.94 5.85 12.45
N ARG A 131 5.19 5.57 12.10
CA ARG A 131 5.64 5.34 10.71
C ARG A 131 5.18 3.99 10.16
N LYS A 132 5.05 2.96 11.01
CA LYS A 132 4.53 1.64 10.63
C LYS A 132 3.04 1.75 10.24
N SER A 133 2.27 2.65 10.87
CA SER A 133 0.88 2.95 10.47
C SER A 133 0.79 3.51 9.04
N ALA A 134 1.69 4.44 8.67
CA ALA A 134 1.74 4.97 7.31
C ALA A 134 2.11 3.88 6.29
N ALA A 135 3.12 3.06 6.60
CA ALA A 135 3.50 1.91 5.76
C ALA A 135 2.33 0.94 5.56
N LEU A 136 1.61 0.61 6.63
CA LEU A 136 0.46 -0.29 6.59
C LEU A 136 -0.67 0.26 5.72
N MET A 137 -0.97 1.56 5.82
CA MET A 137 -1.96 2.21 4.94
C MET A 137 -1.56 2.14 3.46
N LEU A 138 -0.27 2.29 3.13
CA LEU A 138 0.23 2.17 1.77
C LEU A 138 0.14 0.72 1.25
N LEU A 139 0.56 -0.26 2.07
CA LEU A 139 0.49 -1.69 1.77
C LEU A 139 -0.94 -2.16 1.48
N ASP A 140 -1.87 -1.74 2.34
CA ASP A 140 -3.28 -2.08 2.27
C ASP A 140 -3.98 -1.33 1.13
N GLY A 141 -3.81 -0.01 1.09
CA GLY A 141 -4.55 0.88 0.19
C GLY A 141 -4.21 0.66 -1.27
N PHE A 142 -2.93 0.47 -1.60
CA PHE A 142 -2.52 0.15 -2.96
C PHE A 142 -2.57 -1.34 -3.29
N ALA A 143 -2.89 -2.20 -2.31
CA ALA A 143 -2.90 -3.64 -2.49
C ALA A 143 -1.56 -4.11 -3.11
N LEU A 144 -0.44 -3.71 -2.50
CA LEU A 144 0.90 -3.94 -3.05
C LEU A 144 1.22 -5.42 -3.22
N GLU A 145 2.08 -5.72 -4.20
CA GLU A 145 2.50 -7.06 -4.61
C GLU A 145 4.02 -7.07 -4.79
N GLY A 146 4.67 -8.21 -4.53
CA GLY A 146 6.12 -8.35 -4.71
C GLY A 146 6.92 -7.57 -3.68
N VAL A 147 8.07 -7.03 -4.09
CA VAL A 147 8.95 -6.23 -3.23
C VAL A 147 8.90 -4.77 -3.63
N THR A 148 8.25 -3.95 -2.80
CA THR A 148 8.04 -2.52 -3.05
C THR A 148 8.66 -1.67 -1.95
N GLN A 149 9.44 -0.67 -2.33
CA GLN A 149 9.98 0.34 -1.43
C GLN A 149 8.86 1.29 -0.96
N LEU A 150 8.77 1.52 0.34
CA LEU A 150 7.82 2.42 0.97
C LEU A 150 8.53 3.68 1.47
N THR A 151 8.01 4.84 1.08
CA THR A 151 8.55 6.15 1.45
C THR A 151 7.39 7.08 1.77
N VAL A 152 7.61 8.06 2.65
CA VAL A 152 6.63 9.13 2.91
C VAL A 152 7.25 10.52 2.81
N ASP A 153 6.45 11.46 2.34
CA ASP A 153 6.66 12.89 2.51
C ASP A 153 6.32 13.25 3.96
N SER A 154 7.33 13.33 4.82
CA SER A 154 7.17 13.43 6.27
C SER A 154 6.67 14.79 6.76
N ILE A 155 6.86 15.85 5.96
CA ILE A 155 6.54 17.24 6.30
C ILE A 155 5.50 17.86 5.35
N PHE A 156 4.91 17.05 4.48
CA PHE A 156 3.92 17.44 3.47
C PHE A 156 4.39 18.59 2.55
N MET A 157 5.65 18.52 2.10
CA MET A 157 6.31 19.59 1.33
C MET A 157 6.46 19.29 -0.17
N LEU A 158 6.16 18.08 -0.66
CA LEU A 158 6.36 17.74 -2.07
C LEU A 158 5.73 18.74 -3.06
N PRO A 159 4.47 19.21 -2.87
CA PRO A 159 3.88 20.20 -3.79
C PRO A 159 4.64 21.54 -3.78
N HIS A 160 5.09 21.97 -2.60
CA HIS A 160 5.83 23.22 -2.41
C HIS A 160 7.23 23.14 -3.03
N LEU A 161 7.93 22.01 -2.84
CA LEU A 161 9.23 21.75 -3.45
C LEU A 161 9.16 21.72 -4.97
N GLY A 162 8.06 21.22 -5.54
CA GLY A 162 7.82 21.26 -6.98
C GLY A 162 7.89 22.70 -7.53
N VAL A 163 7.22 23.65 -6.89
CA VAL A 163 7.28 25.08 -7.30
C VAL A 163 8.66 25.67 -6.99
N PHE A 164 9.20 25.41 -5.80
CA PHE A 164 10.51 25.94 -5.37
C PHE A 164 11.66 25.51 -6.29
N SER A 165 11.59 24.29 -6.84
CA SER A 165 12.58 23.76 -7.78
C SER A 165 12.72 24.58 -9.06
N SER A 166 11.70 25.36 -9.45
CA SER A 166 11.77 26.25 -10.62
C SER A 166 12.67 27.48 -10.40
N VAL A 167 12.93 27.84 -9.14
CA VAL A 167 13.73 29.00 -8.75
C VAL A 167 15.08 28.56 -8.18
N HIS A 168 15.09 27.55 -7.29
CA HIS A 168 16.30 27.01 -6.66
C HIS A 168 16.34 25.48 -6.73
N PRO A 169 16.73 24.89 -7.88
CA PRO A 169 16.71 23.43 -8.08
C PRO A 169 17.52 22.67 -7.04
N GLN A 170 18.76 23.10 -6.77
CA GLN A 170 19.67 22.39 -5.88
C GLN A 170 19.21 22.45 -4.41
N ALA A 171 18.66 23.57 -3.96
CA ALA A 171 18.10 23.68 -2.62
C ALA A 171 16.82 22.85 -2.48
N ALA A 172 15.98 22.81 -3.52
CA ALA A 172 14.79 21.96 -3.53
C ALA A 172 15.15 20.47 -3.47
N GLU A 173 16.21 20.06 -4.17
CA GLU A 173 16.75 18.70 -4.15
C GLU A 173 17.31 18.33 -2.77
N ASP A 174 18.11 19.21 -2.17
CA ASP A 174 18.65 18.99 -0.82
C ASP A 174 17.53 18.80 0.20
N VAL A 175 16.50 19.67 0.21
CA VAL A 175 15.35 19.55 1.12
C VAL A 175 14.54 18.28 0.81
N LEU A 176 14.39 17.92 -0.47
CA LEU A 176 13.65 16.73 -0.88
C LEU A 176 14.26 15.46 -0.28
N PHE A 177 15.57 15.27 -0.45
CA PHE A 177 16.23 14.02 -0.07
C PHE A 177 16.70 13.98 1.38
N ARG A 178 16.95 15.13 2.01
CA ARG A 178 17.45 15.17 3.39
C ARG A 178 16.35 15.33 4.43
N ASP A 179 15.31 16.11 4.12
CA ASP A 179 14.31 16.53 5.11
C ASP A 179 12.89 16.04 4.80
N CYS A 180 12.55 15.87 3.53
CA CYS A 180 11.17 15.58 3.11
C CYS A 180 10.89 14.07 3.00
N LEU A 181 11.68 13.35 2.20
CA LEU A 181 11.47 11.93 1.95
C LEU A 181 12.06 11.07 3.07
N VAL A 182 11.18 10.43 3.83
CA VAL A 182 11.55 9.43 4.84
C VAL A 182 11.34 8.04 4.24
N HIS A 183 12.43 7.27 4.15
CA HIS A 183 12.37 5.90 3.70
C HIS A 183 11.89 4.98 4.83
N LEU A 184 10.68 4.44 4.71
CA LEU A 184 10.07 3.59 5.73
C LEU A 184 10.65 2.17 5.73
N GLY A 185 10.95 1.63 4.55
CA GLY A 185 11.44 0.26 4.38
C GLY A 185 10.76 -0.43 3.20
N TYR A 186 10.63 -1.75 3.24
CA TYR A 186 10.11 -2.53 2.10
C TYR A 186 8.89 -3.36 2.50
N GLY A 187 7.87 -3.35 1.65
CA GLY A 187 6.80 -4.33 1.64
C GLY A 187 7.23 -5.56 0.86
N ILE A 188 7.11 -6.75 1.45
CA ILE A 188 7.36 -8.03 0.81
C ILE A 188 6.05 -8.82 0.83
N VAL A 189 5.39 -8.88 -0.33
CA VAL A 189 4.03 -9.40 -0.48
C VAL A 189 3.98 -10.50 -1.55
N PRO A 190 4.17 -11.77 -1.19
CA PRO A 190 4.07 -12.87 -2.13
C PRO A 190 2.64 -13.08 -2.64
N ILE A 191 2.51 -13.45 -3.91
CA ILE A 191 1.23 -13.85 -4.53
C ILE A 191 1.20 -15.36 -4.71
N TYR A 192 0.09 -15.97 -4.29
CA TYR A 192 -0.06 -17.42 -4.27
C TYR A 192 -1.51 -17.84 -4.57
N PRO A 193 -1.76 -19.09 -4.99
CA PRO A 193 -3.11 -19.55 -5.28
C PRO A 193 -4.01 -19.53 -4.04
N ALA A 194 -5.28 -19.14 -4.20
CA ALA A 194 -6.24 -19.08 -3.09
C ALA A 194 -6.40 -20.40 -2.31
N LYS A 195 -6.15 -21.55 -2.97
CA LYS A 195 -6.16 -22.89 -2.36
C LYS A 195 -4.74 -23.39 -2.08
N PHE A 196 -3.91 -22.59 -1.45
CA PHE A 196 -2.59 -23.01 -0.99
C PHE A 196 -2.72 -23.72 0.37
N SER A 197 -2.05 -24.87 0.53
CA SER A 197 -2.16 -25.73 1.71
C SER A 197 -0.97 -25.64 2.67
N GLY A 198 0.04 -24.84 2.36
CA GLY A 198 1.19 -24.60 3.24
C GLY A 198 0.97 -23.42 4.19
N ALA A 199 1.72 -23.38 5.29
CA ALA A 199 1.71 -22.26 6.23
C ALA A 199 2.74 -21.17 5.86
N ASP A 200 3.96 -21.58 5.52
CA ASP A 200 5.04 -20.67 5.12
C ASP A 200 5.02 -20.42 3.61
N LEU A 201 5.16 -19.15 3.23
CA LEU A 201 5.12 -18.66 1.85
C LEU A 201 6.52 -18.39 1.30
N ALA A 202 7.36 -17.71 2.08
CA ALA A 202 8.72 -17.40 1.69
C ALA A 202 9.63 -17.23 2.91
N GLU A 203 10.91 -17.56 2.74
CA GLU A 203 11.97 -17.23 3.67
C GLU A 203 12.66 -15.94 3.20
N VAL A 204 12.85 -14.98 4.12
CA VAL A 204 13.47 -13.69 3.84
C VAL A 204 14.88 -13.68 4.42
N ARG A 205 15.87 -13.35 3.59
CA ARG A 205 17.27 -13.30 3.99
C ARG A 205 17.89 -11.94 3.68
N ILE A 206 18.80 -11.52 4.54
CA ILE A 206 19.66 -10.34 4.35
C ILE A 206 21.12 -10.81 4.38
N CYS A 207 21.85 -10.57 3.30
CA CYS A 207 23.23 -11.02 3.12
C CYS A 207 23.42 -12.51 3.48
N GLY A 208 22.55 -13.37 2.93
CA GLY A 208 22.54 -14.82 3.16
C GLY A 208 22.05 -15.28 4.55
N ARG A 209 21.75 -14.38 5.49
CA ARG A 209 21.21 -14.73 6.82
C ARG A 209 19.70 -14.66 6.81
N ASN A 210 19.04 -15.73 7.26
CA ASN A 210 17.59 -15.71 7.48
C ASN A 210 17.21 -14.73 8.59
N VAL A 211 16.32 -13.79 8.26
CA VAL A 211 15.83 -12.75 9.17
C VAL A 211 14.34 -12.88 9.49
N GLY A 212 13.61 -13.72 8.75
CA GLY A 212 12.18 -13.92 8.96
C GLY A 212 11.53 -14.80 7.90
N SER A 213 10.28 -15.19 8.14
CA SER A 213 9.46 -15.92 7.19
C SER A 213 8.10 -15.27 7.01
N ILE A 214 7.57 -15.32 5.79
CA ILE A 214 6.25 -14.83 5.44
C ILE A 214 5.27 -15.98 5.58
N ARG A 215 4.18 -15.78 6.33
CA ARG A 215 3.17 -16.81 6.60
C ARG A 215 1.80 -16.42 6.08
N VAL A 216 1.03 -17.42 5.66
CA VAL A 216 -0.31 -17.23 5.11
C VAL A 216 -1.20 -16.46 6.07
N GLY A 217 -1.75 -15.34 5.61
CA GLY A 217 -2.71 -14.53 6.35
C GLY A 217 -2.12 -13.62 7.43
N GLU A 218 -0.81 -13.70 7.67
CA GLU A 218 -0.12 -12.93 8.71
C GLU A 218 0.55 -11.68 8.14
N VAL A 219 0.71 -10.67 8.99
CA VAL A 219 1.57 -9.52 8.74
C VAL A 219 2.57 -9.46 9.88
N ALA A 220 3.85 -9.31 9.56
CA ALA A 220 4.91 -9.17 10.54
C ALA A 220 5.92 -8.11 10.08
N ILE A 221 6.76 -7.67 11.00
CA ILE A 221 7.85 -6.74 10.71
C ILE A 221 9.18 -7.36 11.14
N VAL A 222 10.21 -7.17 10.30
CA VAL A 222 11.60 -7.44 10.63
C VAL A 222 12.31 -6.11 10.69
N GLU A 223 12.71 -5.71 11.89
CA GLU A 223 13.47 -4.47 12.08
C GLU A 223 14.88 -4.62 11.49
N THR A 224 15.37 -3.54 10.90
CA THR A 224 16.68 -3.47 10.27
C THR A 224 17.40 -2.21 10.71
N GLU A 225 18.74 -2.25 10.73
CA GLU A 225 19.52 -1.01 10.90
C GLU A 225 19.18 -0.03 9.77
N VAL A 226 19.02 1.26 10.07
CA VAL A 226 18.58 2.25 9.08
C VAL A 226 19.73 2.66 8.14
N GLY A 227 19.45 2.76 6.85
CA GLY A 227 20.38 3.30 5.85
C GLY A 227 21.52 2.37 5.43
N GLN A 228 21.44 1.08 5.77
CA GLN A 228 22.42 0.08 5.37
C GLN A 228 22.15 -0.44 3.96
N LYS A 229 23.23 -0.64 3.19
CA LYS A 229 23.17 -1.31 1.90
C LYS A 229 23.25 -2.81 2.12
N GLU A 230 22.20 -3.52 1.71
CA GLU A 230 22.02 -4.93 2.00
C GLU A 230 21.56 -5.69 0.75
N ILE A 231 21.90 -6.97 0.66
CA ILE A 231 21.36 -7.88 -0.36
C ILE A 231 20.14 -8.58 0.25
N LEU A 232 18.95 -8.24 -0.22
CA LEU A 232 17.70 -8.90 0.12
C LEU A 232 17.49 -10.10 -0.78
N GLU A 233 17.24 -11.27 -0.19
CA GLU A 233 16.80 -12.47 -0.90
C GLU A 233 15.43 -12.92 -0.37
N VAL A 234 14.49 -13.20 -1.27
CA VAL A 234 13.17 -13.75 -0.92
C VAL A 234 13.02 -15.11 -1.59
N HIS A 235 13.04 -16.16 -0.77
CA HIS A 235 13.04 -17.56 -1.22
C HIS A 235 11.63 -18.15 -1.10
N PRO A 236 10.87 -18.33 -2.20
CA PRO A 236 9.54 -18.91 -2.12
C PRO A 236 9.59 -20.37 -1.64
N CYS A 237 8.76 -20.73 -0.65
CA CYS A 237 8.72 -22.08 -0.09
C CYS A 237 8.06 -23.10 -1.03
N HIS A 238 7.36 -22.64 -2.08
CA HIS A 238 6.69 -23.51 -3.05
C HIS A 238 6.67 -22.88 -4.46
N ARG A 239 6.74 -23.73 -5.49
CA ARG A 239 6.78 -23.34 -6.91
C ARG A 239 5.58 -22.54 -7.43
N SER A 240 4.49 -22.47 -6.66
CA SER A 240 3.29 -21.72 -7.06
C SER A 240 3.28 -20.28 -6.55
N ILE A 241 4.26 -19.91 -5.72
CA ILE A 241 4.34 -18.62 -5.05
C ILE A 241 5.22 -17.70 -5.90
N ASP A 242 4.74 -16.50 -6.18
CA ASP A 242 5.49 -15.45 -6.86
C ASP A 242 5.87 -14.36 -5.85
N VAL A 243 7.14 -14.00 -5.81
CA VAL A 243 7.69 -12.99 -4.90
C VAL A 243 8.19 -11.74 -5.64
N GLY A 244 8.01 -11.67 -6.97
CA GLY A 244 8.49 -10.58 -7.81
C GLY A 244 9.40 -10.99 -8.97
N ALA A 245 9.92 -12.22 -8.94
CA ALA A 245 10.82 -12.77 -9.97
C ALA A 245 10.16 -13.86 -10.83
N GLY A 246 8.86 -14.11 -10.66
CA GLY A 246 8.15 -15.22 -11.24
C GLY A 246 7.93 -16.36 -10.25
N LYS A 247 6.98 -17.24 -10.58
CA LYS A 247 6.55 -18.36 -9.73
C LYS A 247 7.69 -19.32 -9.39
N GLY A 248 7.96 -19.47 -8.08
CA GLY A 248 8.98 -20.37 -7.55
C GLY A 248 10.42 -19.88 -7.76
N VAL A 249 10.61 -18.66 -8.25
CA VAL A 249 11.93 -18.09 -8.50
C VAL A 249 12.33 -17.23 -7.30
N VAL A 250 13.56 -17.41 -6.83
CA VAL A 250 14.14 -16.56 -5.77
C VAL A 250 14.33 -15.16 -6.33
N LEU A 251 13.86 -14.15 -5.58
CA LEU A 251 14.17 -12.76 -5.87
C LEU A 251 15.40 -12.35 -5.08
N GLU A 252 16.39 -11.77 -5.75
CA GLU A 252 17.56 -11.13 -5.15
C GLU A 252 17.59 -9.65 -5.55
N ARG A 253 17.77 -8.75 -4.59
CA ARG A 253 17.73 -7.30 -4.81
C ARG A 253 18.67 -6.56 -3.86
N GLU A 254 19.45 -5.62 -4.37
CA GLU A 254 20.15 -4.63 -3.52
C GLU A 254 19.12 -3.62 -2.98
N ILE A 255 19.10 -3.45 -1.67
CA ILE A 255 18.21 -2.51 -0.97
C ILE A 255 19.02 -1.57 -0.07
N ILE A 256 18.43 -0.42 0.24
CA ILE A 256 18.88 0.44 1.34
C ILE A 256 17.83 0.34 2.42
N THR A 257 18.15 -0.12 3.60
CA THR A 257 17.17 -0.33 4.68
C THR A 257 16.54 1.00 5.17
N GLY A 258 15.25 0.96 5.50
CA GLY A 258 14.48 2.11 5.98
C GLY A 258 14.29 2.16 7.49
N GLU A 259 13.56 3.18 7.97
CA GLU A 259 13.34 3.44 9.40
C GLU A 259 12.55 2.35 10.14
N CYS A 260 11.62 1.67 9.47
CA CYS A 260 10.78 0.63 10.08
C CYS A 260 11.32 -0.78 9.81
N GLY A 261 11.84 -1.04 8.62
CA GLY A 261 12.39 -2.34 8.21
C GLY A 261 11.57 -3.05 7.13
N LEU A 262 11.50 -4.39 7.21
CA LEU A 262 10.83 -5.22 6.20
C LEU A 262 9.45 -5.64 6.69
N PHE A 263 8.41 -5.20 5.99
CA PHE A 263 7.03 -5.62 6.22
C PHE A 263 6.75 -6.91 5.46
N LEU A 264 6.53 -7.98 6.19
CA LEU A 264 6.24 -9.31 5.68
C LEU A 264 4.72 -9.48 5.63
N ASP A 265 4.11 -9.46 4.45
CA ASP A 265 2.65 -9.54 4.31
C ASP A 265 2.26 -10.78 3.50
N GLY A 266 1.69 -11.77 4.20
CA GLY A 266 1.19 -12.99 3.60
C GLY A 266 -0.32 -13.02 3.41
N ARG A 267 -1.04 -11.88 3.43
CA ARG A 267 -2.51 -11.84 3.27
C ARG A 267 -3.01 -12.05 1.83
N ASN A 268 -2.10 -12.25 0.87
CA ASN A 268 -2.34 -12.36 -0.57
C ASN A 268 -2.94 -11.08 -1.19
N ARG A 269 -3.05 -11.04 -2.53
CA ARG A 269 -3.84 -10.06 -3.27
C ARG A 269 -4.76 -10.77 -4.28
N PRO A 270 -6.08 -10.46 -4.31
CA PRO A 270 -6.80 -9.57 -3.39
C PRO A 270 -6.80 -10.10 -1.94
N ILE A 271 -6.86 -9.18 -0.96
CA ILE A 271 -6.91 -9.52 0.47
C ILE A 271 -8.24 -10.22 0.77
N HIS A 272 -8.18 -11.36 1.45
CA HIS A 272 -9.36 -12.06 1.94
C HIS A 272 -9.75 -11.54 3.33
N PHE A 273 -10.93 -10.91 3.40
CA PHE A 273 -11.53 -10.46 4.66
C PHE A 273 -12.48 -11.52 5.22
N GLU A 274 -12.55 -11.58 6.54
CA GLU A 274 -13.52 -12.42 7.25
C GLU A 274 -14.96 -11.98 6.96
N SER A 275 -15.93 -12.87 7.14
CA SER A 275 -17.34 -12.59 6.84
C SER A 275 -18.04 -11.74 7.89
N SER A 276 -17.57 -11.76 9.15
CA SER A 276 -18.13 -11.00 10.27
C SER A 276 -17.29 -9.75 10.58
N VAL A 277 -17.96 -8.67 10.98
CA VAL A 277 -17.30 -7.41 11.37
C VAL A 277 -16.44 -7.59 12.61
N GLU A 278 -16.88 -8.43 13.54
CA GLU A 278 -16.15 -8.74 14.78
C GLU A 278 -14.84 -9.46 14.48
N LEU A 279 -14.86 -10.46 13.60
CA LEU A 279 -13.66 -11.18 13.15
C LEU A 279 -12.73 -10.30 12.31
N GLN A 280 -13.29 -9.42 11.48
CA GLN A 280 -12.51 -8.40 10.77
C GLN A 280 -11.77 -7.51 11.77
N ALA A 281 -12.47 -6.98 12.78
CA ALA A 281 -11.87 -6.11 13.80
C ALA A 281 -10.82 -6.83 14.64
N GLU A 282 -11.05 -8.09 15.01
CA GLU A 282 -10.05 -8.93 15.68
C GLU A 282 -8.79 -9.11 14.84
N LYS A 283 -8.96 -9.41 13.54
CA LYS A 283 -7.82 -9.56 12.63
C LYS A 283 -7.04 -8.26 12.46
N GLN A 284 -7.71 -7.11 12.43
CA GLN A 284 -7.04 -5.81 12.40
C GLN A 284 -6.25 -5.54 13.69
N ARG A 285 -6.80 -5.88 14.88
CA ARG A 285 -6.04 -5.78 16.15
C ARG A 285 -4.78 -6.62 16.13
N LEU A 286 -4.88 -7.88 15.73
CA LEU A 286 -3.72 -8.79 15.65
C LEU A 286 -2.62 -8.25 14.71
N ILE A 287 -3.00 -7.58 13.61
CA ILE A 287 -2.05 -6.94 12.69
C ILE A 287 -1.40 -5.70 13.35
N LEU A 288 -2.17 -4.90 14.10
CA LEU A 288 -1.59 -3.75 14.80
C LEU A 288 -0.65 -4.21 15.93
N GLU A 289 -1.02 -5.26 16.66
CA GLU A 289 -0.17 -5.92 17.67
C GLU A 289 1.13 -6.45 17.04
N SER A 290 1.06 -7.17 15.92
CA SER A 290 2.24 -7.75 15.28
C SER A 290 3.22 -6.73 14.69
N LEU A 291 2.74 -5.50 14.48
CA LEU A 291 3.54 -4.36 14.05
C LEU A 291 3.91 -3.43 15.20
N GLU A 292 3.50 -3.74 16.44
CA GLU A 292 3.70 -2.91 17.63
C GLU A 292 3.11 -1.49 17.49
N ILE A 293 2.01 -1.37 16.75
CA ILE A 293 1.26 -0.13 16.58
C ILE A 293 0.24 -0.03 17.72
N ALA A 294 0.19 1.12 18.40
CA ALA A 294 -0.82 1.38 19.42
C ALA A 294 -2.25 1.29 18.85
N HIS A 295 -3.14 0.54 19.51
CA HIS A 295 -4.50 0.27 19.04
C HIS A 295 -5.49 0.10 20.19
#